data_AF-A0A814DBG0-F1
#
_entry.id   AF-A0A814DBG0-F1
#
_cell.length_a   1.000
_cell.length_b   1.000
_cell.length_c   1.000
_cell.angle_alpha   90.00
_cell.angle_beta   90.00
_cell.angle_gamma   90.00
#
_symmetry.space_group_name_H-M   'P 1'
#
loop_
_entity.id
_entity.type
_entity.pdbx_description
1 polymer ?
#
loop_
_entity_poly.entity_id
_entity_poly.type
_entity_poly.pdbx_seq_one_letter_code
_entity_poly.pdbx_strand_id
1 'polypeptide(L)'
;MRVSSNSTSSKQKLLSRNSIDGSGITSSLRRDLSVISTNEIQYPKFLKNDGQIEEQTLMQVEVINNDLLRKSHRAELASKNRCLTQRWQTALVISLVLLGLAGGIGGLAYWITSPRVITQPYLLYGESCYMNSRSCDSTRMLWCPAGTCICMGDFQWNTTAQNCSCGQYQIWNGIKCQDYGYYGDPCTSSVACRPTLTCEIVTNQTYTTGQNVCVCNNVTYLDTTSGSTTQGQCIARLTYDDSCKTKFDCQDWLGLSCTNTSSGSKCQCSSTSYWDGSICIQNALGWQSCNSTVPCDTTRGLSCVSSQCECDQYSYWDNITTLWCQQKKTYAVSCQYDFQCNTTVNLSCPTNSTGCNCYTTSVAYMCDCQMGYFWDGQRCTSQHSFNGTCPGQYACSSNLVCYLGHCICPGNMLWNNPTANTCDCSLGTSWNSTTSEIIEVRTLEGTAIRTRTIIQFELVNSIAIMIKW
;
A
#
# COMPACT_ATOMS: atom_id res chain seq x y z
N MET A 1 33.42 -32.17 17.12
CA MET A 1 32.46 -32.55 16.06
C MET A 1 31.86 -31.28 15.48
N ARG A 2 32.23 -30.91 14.25
CA ARG A 2 31.62 -29.81 13.48
C ARG A 2 30.56 -30.43 12.57
N VAL A 3 29.31 -30.03 12.71
CA VAL A 3 28.25 -30.36 11.75
C VAL A 3 27.90 -29.08 11.00
N SER A 4 28.24 -29.07 9.72
CA SER A 4 27.81 -28.09 8.72
C SER A 4 26.40 -28.48 8.26
N SER A 5 25.47 -27.53 8.16
CA SER A 5 24.17 -27.73 7.53
C SER A 5 23.97 -26.72 6.41
N ASN A 6 23.86 -27.25 5.19
CA ASN A 6 23.49 -26.52 3.98
C ASN A 6 21.96 -26.35 3.94
N SER A 7 21.48 -25.13 3.76
CA SER A 7 20.07 -24.85 3.47
C SER A 7 19.82 -24.78 1.96
N THR A 8 18.94 -25.63 1.44
CA THR A 8 18.37 -25.51 0.10
C THR A 8 17.00 -24.83 0.17
N SER A 9 16.88 -23.73 -0.58
CA SER A 9 15.67 -22.93 -0.76
C SER A 9 14.68 -23.65 -1.68
N SER A 10 13.44 -23.83 -1.24
CA SER A 10 12.31 -24.27 -2.08
C SER A 10 11.24 -23.18 -2.10
N LYS A 11 11.02 -22.61 -3.29
CA LYS A 11 9.88 -21.74 -3.60
C LYS A 11 8.65 -22.62 -3.83
N GLN A 12 7.65 -22.52 -2.95
CA GLN A 12 6.32 -23.07 -3.21
C GLN A 12 5.35 -21.96 -3.64
N LYS A 13 4.63 -22.27 -4.70
CA LYS A 13 3.67 -21.44 -5.43
C LYS A 13 2.30 -21.66 -4.79
N LEU A 14 1.76 -20.63 -4.14
CA LEU A 14 0.41 -20.60 -3.57
C LEU A 14 -0.63 -20.61 -4.69
N LEU A 15 -1.50 -21.62 -4.70
CA LEU A 15 -2.77 -21.64 -5.41
C LEU A 15 -3.87 -21.43 -4.37
N SER A 16 -4.54 -20.28 -4.44
CA SER A 16 -5.73 -19.97 -3.67
C SER A 16 -6.94 -20.72 -4.26
N ARG A 17 -7.68 -21.40 -3.38
CA ARG A 17 -8.88 -22.17 -3.68
C ARG A 17 -10.04 -21.46 -2.97
N ASN A 18 -10.81 -20.67 -3.70
CA ASN A 18 -12.06 -20.10 -3.17
C ASN A 18 -13.21 -21.06 -3.49
N SER A 19 -13.93 -21.43 -2.44
CA SER A 19 -15.15 -22.23 -2.43
C SER A 19 -16.18 -21.46 -1.62
N ILE A 20 -17.25 -20.98 -2.26
CA ILE A 20 -18.52 -20.67 -1.59
C ILE A 20 -19.65 -21.09 -2.53
N ASP A 21 -20.47 -22.01 -2.04
CA ASP A 21 -21.74 -22.48 -2.59
C ASP A 21 -22.92 -21.63 -2.05
N GLY A 22 -23.94 -21.47 -2.89
CA GLY A 22 -25.38 -21.33 -2.57
C GLY A 22 -25.83 -20.04 -1.86
N SER A 23 -26.90 -19.35 -2.23
CA SER A 23 -28.12 -19.65 -3.02
C SER A 23 -28.79 -18.27 -3.23
N GLY A 24 -29.31 -17.91 -4.41
CA GLY A 24 -30.62 -18.31 -4.92
C GLY A 24 -31.47 -17.05 -5.14
N ILE A 25 -31.86 -16.80 -6.39
CA ILE A 25 -33.15 -16.26 -6.89
C ILE A 25 -32.92 -15.70 -8.30
N THR A 26 -33.76 -16.20 -9.18
CA THR A 26 -33.80 -16.07 -10.64
C THR A 26 -34.29 -14.70 -11.12
N SER A 27 -33.60 -14.12 -12.11
CA SER A 27 -34.26 -13.37 -13.19
C SER A 27 -33.32 -13.26 -14.39
N SER A 28 -33.78 -13.80 -15.52
CA SER A 28 -33.07 -13.82 -16.80
C SER A 28 -32.94 -12.42 -17.39
N LEU A 29 -31.71 -11.96 -17.61
CA LEU A 29 -31.45 -10.94 -18.62
C LEU A 29 -30.22 -11.34 -19.45
N ARG A 30 -30.51 -11.63 -20.71
CA ARG A 30 -29.55 -11.98 -21.76
C ARG A 30 -28.76 -10.71 -22.10
N ARG A 31 -27.47 -10.68 -21.77
CA ARG A 31 -26.50 -9.76 -22.38
C ARG A 31 -25.36 -10.59 -22.94
N ASP A 32 -25.16 -10.44 -24.25
CA ASP A 32 -23.96 -10.86 -24.95
C ASP A 32 -22.76 -10.11 -24.38
N LEU A 33 -21.75 -10.87 -23.94
CA LEU A 33 -20.44 -10.38 -23.55
C LEU A 33 -19.41 -11.18 -24.35
N SER A 34 -19.08 -10.67 -25.54
CA SER A 34 -17.84 -11.01 -26.22
C SER A 34 -16.71 -10.29 -25.48
N VAL A 35 -16.13 -10.97 -24.49
CA VAL A 35 -14.90 -10.51 -23.83
C VAL A 35 -13.75 -10.70 -24.81
N ILE A 36 -13.31 -9.60 -25.42
CA ILE A 36 -12.02 -9.50 -26.11
C ILE A 36 -10.96 -9.40 -25.01
N SER A 37 -10.28 -10.50 -24.74
CA SER A 37 -9.08 -10.52 -23.90
C SER A 37 -7.89 -10.14 -24.76
N THR A 38 -7.54 -8.85 -24.82
CA THR A 38 -6.22 -8.43 -25.30
C THR A 38 -5.20 -8.67 -24.19
N ASN A 39 -4.45 -9.77 -24.30
CA ASN A 39 -3.22 -9.91 -23.53
C ASN A 39 -2.17 -8.99 -24.16
N GLU A 40 -1.86 -7.91 -23.46
CA GLU A 40 -0.79 -6.98 -23.78
C GLU A 40 0.55 -7.68 -23.53
N ILE A 41 1.24 -8.08 -24.60
CA ILE A 41 2.60 -8.62 -24.52
C ILE A 41 3.55 -7.42 -24.64
N GLN A 42 4.09 -6.96 -23.51
CA GLN A 42 5.22 -6.02 -23.51
C GLN A 42 6.50 -6.76 -23.91
N TYR A 43 7.11 -6.34 -25.03
CA TYR A 43 8.48 -6.70 -25.37
C TYR A 43 9.47 -5.67 -24.80
N PRO A 44 10.67 -6.10 -24.37
CA PRO A 44 11.65 -5.19 -23.79
C PRO A 44 12.26 -4.26 -24.85
N LYS A 45 12.47 -3.00 -24.45
CA LYS A 45 13.20 -1.98 -25.21
C LYS A 45 14.58 -2.49 -25.63
N PHE A 46 14.78 -2.69 -26.92
CA PHE A 46 16.12 -2.66 -27.52
C PHE A 46 16.43 -1.23 -27.97
N LEU A 47 17.47 -0.67 -27.36
CA LEU A 47 18.23 0.45 -27.89
C LEU A 47 18.86 0.04 -29.23
N LYS A 48 18.67 0.81 -30.30
CA LYS A 48 19.78 1.55 -30.94
C LYS A 48 19.36 2.44 -32.10
N ASN A 49 20.16 3.48 -32.22
CA ASN A 49 20.38 4.38 -33.35
C ASN A 49 20.45 3.71 -34.73
N ASP A 50 20.10 4.55 -35.71
CA ASP A 50 20.56 4.62 -37.09
C ASP A 50 20.25 3.46 -38.05
N GLY A 51 19.42 3.80 -39.05
CA GLY A 51 19.54 3.24 -40.39
C GLY A 51 18.39 2.35 -40.84
N GLN A 52 17.49 2.95 -41.61
CA GLN A 52 16.53 2.38 -42.57
C GLN A 52 16.60 0.87 -42.84
N ILE A 53 15.47 0.17 -42.67
CA ILE A 53 14.89 -0.78 -43.64
C ILE A 53 13.35 -0.76 -43.49
N GLU A 54 12.63 -0.53 -44.59
CA GLU A 54 11.19 -0.75 -44.72
C GLU A 54 10.94 -2.26 -44.91
N GLU A 55 10.31 -2.92 -43.94
CA GLU A 55 9.71 -4.25 -44.12
C GLU A 55 8.19 -4.14 -44.12
N GLN A 56 7.58 -4.38 -45.28
CA GLN A 56 6.14 -4.56 -45.42
C GLN A 56 5.73 -5.92 -44.84
N THR A 57 4.94 -5.89 -43.77
CA THR A 57 4.32 -7.09 -43.20
C THR A 57 2.97 -7.35 -43.88
N LEU A 58 2.92 -8.39 -44.71
CA LEU A 58 1.70 -8.91 -45.30
C LEU A 58 0.94 -9.75 -44.25
N MET A 59 -0.14 -9.20 -43.68
CA MET A 59 -1.03 -9.98 -42.82
C MET A 59 -1.95 -10.85 -43.66
N GLN A 60 -1.75 -12.17 -43.61
CA GLN A 60 -2.71 -13.14 -44.14
C GLN A 60 -3.74 -13.43 -43.04
N VAL A 61 -4.95 -12.87 -43.19
CA VAL A 61 -6.07 -13.11 -42.28
C VAL A 61 -6.81 -14.36 -42.76
N GLU A 62 -6.56 -15.50 -42.12
CA GLU A 62 -7.37 -16.71 -42.29
C GLU A 62 -8.62 -16.60 -41.42
N VAL A 63 -9.77 -16.30 -42.03
CA VAL A 63 -11.06 -16.26 -41.33
C VAL A 63 -11.56 -17.70 -41.15
N ILE A 64 -11.13 -18.35 -40.07
CA ILE A 64 -11.67 -19.65 -39.67
C ILE A 64 -13.05 -19.43 -39.03
N ASN A 65 -14.10 -19.70 -39.80
CA ASN A 65 -15.46 -19.69 -39.30
C ASN A 65 -15.72 -20.97 -38.46
N ASN A 66 -15.41 -20.88 -37.16
CA ASN A 66 -15.54 -21.96 -36.18
C ASN A 66 -16.96 -22.57 -36.07
N ASP A 67 -17.98 -21.89 -36.61
CA ASP A 67 -19.35 -22.35 -36.54
C ASP A 67 -19.71 -23.37 -37.65
N LEU A 68 -19.00 -23.34 -38.77
CA LEU A 68 -19.13 -24.35 -39.84
C LEU A 68 -18.40 -25.65 -39.48
N LEU A 69 -17.25 -25.57 -38.80
CA LEU A 69 -16.50 -26.74 -38.34
C LEU A 69 -17.26 -27.52 -37.25
N ARG A 70 -18.03 -26.84 -36.40
CA ARG A 70 -18.86 -27.47 -35.37
C ARG A 70 -20.10 -28.18 -35.93
N LYS A 71 -20.60 -27.77 -37.10
CA LYS A 71 -21.78 -28.40 -37.71
C LYS A 71 -21.44 -29.68 -38.48
N SER A 72 -20.29 -29.77 -39.13
CA SER A 72 -19.86 -31.01 -39.80
C SER A 72 -19.52 -32.12 -38.79
N HIS A 73 -18.86 -31.79 -37.68
CA HIS A 73 -18.49 -32.77 -36.65
C HIS A 73 -19.70 -33.38 -35.92
N ARG A 74 -20.82 -32.65 -35.81
CA ARG A 74 -22.05 -33.15 -35.18
C ARG A 74 -22.83 -34.12 -36.07
N ALA A 75 -22.74 -33.98 -37.39
CA ALA A 75 -23.41 -34.88 -38.33
C ALA A 75 -22.72 -36.26 -38.39
N GLU A 76 -21.39 -36.32 -38.26
CA GLU A 76 -20.67 -37.59 -38.30
C GLU A 76 -20.81 -38.42 -36.99
N LEU A 77 -20.94 -37.75 -35.84
CA LEU A 77 -21.16 -38.42 -34.55
C LEU A 77 -22.59 -39.00 -34.39
N ALA A 78 -23.57 -38.47 -35.12
CA ALA A 78 -24.96 -38.95 -35.04
C ALA A 78 -25.18 -40.30 -35.77
N SER A 79 -24.41 -40.59 -36.83
CA SER A 79 -24.58 -41.84 -37.60
C SER A 79 -23.90 -43.04 -36.94
N LYS A 80 -22.80 -42.84 -36.21
CA LYS A 80 -22.06 -43.92 -35.53
C LYS A 80 -22.69 -44.34 -34.19
N ASN A 81 -23.50 -43.50 -33.55
CA ASN A 81 -24.08 -43.78 -32.22
C ASN A 81 -25.33 -44.70 -32.20
N ARG A 82 -25.97 -44.97 -33.34
CA ARG A 82 -27.15 -45.87 -33.37
C ARG A 82 -26.82 -47.37 -33.35
N CYS A 83 -25.62 -47.78 -33.79
CA CYS A 83 -25.23 -49.20 -33.74
C CYS A 83 -24.47 -49.59 -32.46
N LEU A 84 -23.81 -48.64 -31.77
CA LEU A 84 -23.08 -48.95 -30.54
C LEU A 84 -24.01 -49.17 -29.33
N THR A 85 -25.13 -48.46 -29.26
CA THR A 85 -26.02 -48.47 -28.09
C THR A 85 -26.70 -49.82 -27.87
N GLN A 86 -27.03 -50.55 -28.94
CA GLN A 86 -27.72 -51.85 -28.79
C GLN A 86 -26.79 -52.96 -28.28
N ARG A 87 -25.53 -53.00 -28.72
CA ARG A 87 -24.55 -53.99 -28.24
C ARG A 87 -24.10 -53.73 -26.80
N TRP A 88 -23.94 -52.45 -26.43
CA TRP A 88 -23.59 -52.06 -25.06
C TRP A 88 -24.73 -52.33 -24.08
N GLN A 89 -25.98 -52.11 -24.47
CA GLN A 89 -27.12 -52.44 -23.60
C GLN A 89 -27.23 -53.94 -23.32
N THR A 90 -27.00 -54.82 -24.31
CA THR A 90 -26.97 -56.27 -24.06
C THR A 90 -25.80 -56.70 -23.17
N ALA A 91 -24.62 -56.11 -23.34
CA ALA A 91 -23.47 -56.42 -22.50
C ALA A 91 -23.70 -55.99 -21.04
N LEU A 92 -24.32 -54.81 -20.82
CA LEU A 92 -24.62 -54.28 -19.49
C LEU A 92 -25.64 -55.16 -18.75
N VAL A 93 -26.67 -55.64 -19.43
CA VAL A 93 -27.67 -56.56 -18.85
C VAL A 93 -27.02 -57.90 -18.48
N ILE A 94 -26.18 -58.47 -19.35
CA ILE A 94 -25.49 -59.74 -19.06
C ILE A 94 -24.52 -59.58 -17.88
N SER A 95 -23.76 -58.48 -17.82
CA SER A 95 -22.87 -58.19 -16.69
C SER A 95 -23.62 -58.00 -15.37
N LEU A 96 -24.79 -57.36 -15.37
CA LEU A 96 -25.60 -57.20 -14.16
C LEU A 96 -26.16 -58.55 -13.67
N VAL A 97 -26.57 -59.43 -14.58
CA VAL A 97 -27.03 -60.79 -14.20
C VAL A 97 -25.89 -61.62 -13.63
N LEU A 98 -24.69 -61.54 -14.21
CA LEU A 98 -23.51 -62.24 -13.69
C LEU A 98 -23.06 -61.70 -12.33
N LEU A 99 -23.10 -60.38 -12.13
CA LEU A 99 -22.82 -59.77 -10.82
C LEU A 99 -23.87 -60.13 -9.77
N GLY A 100 -25.15 -60.22 -10.16
CA GLY A 100 -26.22 -60.69 -9.29
C GLY A 100 -26.03 -62.15 -8.86
N LEU A 101 -25.64 -63.02 -9.79
CA LEU A 101 -25.36 -64.44 -9.49
C LEU A 101 -24.10 -64.61 -8.63
N ALA A 102 -23.02 -63.85 -8.92
CA ALA A 102 -21.81 -63.87 -8.11
C ALA A 102 -22.05 -63.31 -6.70
N GLY A 103 -22.85 -62.23 -6.58
CA GLY A 103 -23.27 -61.68 -5.30
C GLY A 103 -24.18 -62.62 -4.51
N GLY A 104 -25.06 -63.38 -5.19
CA GLY A 104 -25.90 -64.40 -4.56
C GLY A 104 -25.09 -65.57 -3.99
N ILE A 105 -24.10 -66.07 -4.75
CA ILE A 105 -23.21 -67.15 -4.29
C ILE A 105 -22.29 -66.65 -3.17
N GLY A 106 -21.75 -65.42 -3.29
CA GLY A 106 -20.93 -64.79 -2.26
C GLY A 106 -21.70 -64.51 -0.96
N GLY A 107 -22.96 -64.07 -1.06
CA GLY A 107 -23.84 -63.85 0.08
C GLY A 107 -24.18 -65.15 0.81
N LEU A 108 -24.42 -66.25 0.08
CA LEU A 108 -24.67 -67.55 0.68
C LEU A 108 -23.41 -68.12 1.37
N ALA A 109 -22.24 -67.99 0.73
CA ALA A 109 -20.97 -68.40 1.31
C ALA A 109 -20.63 -67.57 2.56
N TYR A 110 -20.85 -66.26 2.53
CA TYR A 110 -20.69 -65.38 3.69
C TYR A 110 -21.67 -65.74 4.80
N TRP A 111 -22.91 -66.08 4.50
CA TRP A 111 -23.90 -66.45 5.52
C TRP A 111 -23.57 -67.80 6.19
N ILE A 112 -23.01 -68.75 5.44
CA ILE A 112 -22.59 -70.06 5.95
C ILE A 112 -21.25 -69.99 6.70
N THR A 113 -20.34 -69.10 6.29
CA THR A 113 -19.01 -68.96 6.91
C THR A 113 -18.93 -67.84 7.94
N SER A 114 -19.94 -66.97 8.05
CA SER A 114 -20.03 -66.00 9.13
C SER A 114 -20.22 -66.79 10.42
N PRO A 115 -19.23 -66.83 11.32
CA PRO A 115 -19.46 -67.40 12.64
C PRO A 115 -20.66 -66.66 13.20
N ARG A 116 -21.71 -67.41 13.58
CA ARG A 116 -22.82 -66.85 14.34
C ARG A 116 -22.16 -66.10 15.48
N VAL A 117 -22.19 -64.77 15.42
CA VAL A 117 -21.69 -63.91 16.48
C VAL A 117 -22.51 -64.32 17.67
N ILE A 118 -21.89 -65.11 18.56
CA ILE A 118 -22.44 -65.38 19.86
C ILE A 118 -22.48 -63.99 20.48
N THR A 119 -23.67 -63.39 20.52
CA THR A 119 -23.94 -62.14 21.20
C THR A 119 -23.81 -62.40 22.69
N GLN A 120 -22.58 -62.66 23.13
CA GLN A 120 -22.25 -62.51 24.54
C GLN A 120 -22.29 -61.00 24.78
N PRO A 121 -23.11 -60.53 25.73
CA PRO A 121 -23.09 -59.12 26.11
C PRO A 121 -21.65 -58.77 26.49
N TYR A 122 -21.16 -57.65 25.97
CA TYR A 122 -19.83 -57.16 26.33
C TYR A 122 -19.77 -56.93 27.85
N LEU A 123 -18.64 -57.30 28.44
CA LEU A 123 -18.41 -57.12 29.88
C LEU A 123 -18.25 -55.63 30.21
N LEU A 124 -18.87 -55.21 31.32
CA LEU A 124 -18.85 -53.84 31.82
C LEU A 124 -17.64 -53.57 32.73
N TYR A 125 -17.41 -52.29 33.06
CA TYR A 125 -16.31 -51.88 33.94
C TYR A 125 -16.38 -52.58 35.30
N GLY A 126 -15.26 -53.14 35.75
CA GLY A 126 -15.14 -53.88 37.01
C GLY A 126 -15.52 -55.36 36.93
N GLU A 127 -16.09 -55.83 35.82
CA GLU A 127 -16.42 -57.26 35.66
C GLU A 127 -15.16 -58.09 35.36
N SER A 128 -15.15 -59.34 35.83
CA SER A 128 -14.05 -60.27 35.61
C SER A 128 -14.02 -60.73 34.15
N CYS A 129 -12.84 -60.73 33.54
CA CYS A 129 -12.63 -61.08 32.14
C CYS A 129 -11.41 -61.99 32.01
N TYR A 130 -11.28 -62.67 30.86
CA TYR A 130 -10.08 -63.47 30.61
C TYR A 130 -8.91 -62.53 30.25
N MET A 131 -7.74 -62.70 30.87
CA MET A 131 -6.59 -61.83 30.64
C MET A 131 -6.28 -61.70 29.14
N ASN A 132 -6.09 -60.46 28.68
CA ASN A 132 -5.85 -60.09 27.28
C ASN A 132 -6.98 -60.43 26.29
N SER A 133 -8.18 -60.79 26.77
CA SER A 133 -9.34 -60.98 25.90
C SER A 133 -9.98 -59.66 25.48
N ARG A 134 -10.66 -59.67 24.33
CA ARG A 134 -11.48 -58.55 23.82
C ARG A 134 -12.93 -58.61 24.34
N SER A 135 -13.14 -59.22 25.50
CA SER A 135 -14.48 -59.49 26.05
C SER A 135 -15.10 -58.23 26.70
N CYS A 136 -14.28 -57.23 27.03
CA CYS A 136 -14.75 -55.94 27.53
C CYS A 136 -15.31 -55.07 26.40
N ASP A 137 -16.27 -54.20 26.73
CA ASP A 137 -16.87 -53.27 25.77
C ASP A 137 -15.87 -52.25 25.24
N SER A 138 -15.33 -52.50 24.03
CA SER A 138 -14.39 -51.60 23.38
C SER A 138 -15.01 -50.27 22.96
N THR A 139 -16.33 -50.20 22.81
CA THR A 139 -17.03 -48.94 22.50
C THR A 139 -16.97 -47.95 23.67
N ARG A 140 -16.73 -48.46 24.89
CA ARG A 140 -16.50 -47.67 26.11
C ARG A 140 -15.01 -47.52 26.46
N MET A 141 -14.11 -47.92 25.56
CA MET A 141 -12.65 -47.94 25.76
C MET A 141 -12.18 -48.79 26.97
N LEU A 142 -12.84 -49.93 27.21
CA LEU A 142 -12.45 -50.89 28.24
C LEU A 142 -11.49 -51.95 27.71
N TRP A 143 -10.54 -52.40 28.55
CA TRP A 143 -9.60 -53.47 28.27
C TRP A 143 -9.35 -54.35 29.52
N CYS A 144 -8.90 -55.59 29.32
CA CYS A 144 -8.71 -56.61 30.35
C CYS A 144 -7.22 -57.00 30.55
N PRO A 145 -6.38 -56.15 31.15
CA PRO A 145 -4.96 -56.48 31.32
C PRO A 145 -4.72 -57.49 32.44
N ALA A 146 -5.53 -57.46 33.51
CA ALA A 146 -5.30 -58.23 34.74
C ALA A 146 -6.55 -59.00 35.20
N GLY A 147 -7.39 -59.43 34.27
CA GLY A 147 -8.57 -60.24 34.57
C GLY A 147 -9.80 -59.47 35.04
N THR A 148 -9.77 -58.14 35.00
CA THR A 148 -10.92 -57.25 35.20
C THR A 148 -10.98 -56.20 34.11
N CYS A 149 -12.18 -55.84 33.67
CA CYS A 149 -12.38 -54.80 32.66
C CYS A 149 -12.12 -53.42 33.28
N ILE A 150 -11.05 -52.77 32.86
CA ILE A 150 -10.65 -51.43 33.31
C ILE A 150 -10.51 -50.50 32.11
N CYS A 151 -10.39 -49.20 32.37
CA CYS A 151 -10.16 -48.22 31.32
C CYS A 151 -8.77 -48.38 30.69
N MET A 152 -8.69 -48.18 29.37
CA MET A 152 -7.44 -48.30 28.64
C MET A 152 -6.49 -47.11 28.94
N GLY A 153 -5.24 -47.37 29.30
CA GLY A 153 -4.23 -46.32 29.50
C GLY A 153 -4.61 -45.35 30.63
N ASP A 154 -4.57 -44.05 30.33
CA ASP A 154 -4.77 -42.97 31.32
C ASP A 154 -6.24 -42.54 31.48
N PHE A 155 -7.18 -43.26 30.84
CA PHE A 155 -8.60 -42.96 30.97
C PHE A 155 -9.12 -43.30 32.37
N GLN A 156 -10.05 -42.48 32.86
CA GLN A 156 -10.78 -42.69 34.11
C GLN A 156 -12.22 -43.10 33.83
N TRP A 157 -12.77 -43.96 34.69
CA TRP A 157 -14.17 -44.38 34.57
C TRP A 157 -15.10 -43.24 34.99
N ASN A 158 -15.90 -42.74 34.05
CA ASN A 158 -16.95 -41.78 34.32
C ASN A 158 -18.23 -42.52 34.70
N THR A 159 -18.56 -42.53 35.99
CA THR A 159 -19.75 -43.23 36.51
C THR A 159 -21.07 -42.69 35.96
N THR A 160 -21.10 -41.41 35.56
CA THR A 160 -22.31 -40.75 35.03
C THR A 160 -22.56 -41.11 33.57
N ALA A 161 -21.52 -41.04 32.73
CA ALA A 161 -21.62 -41.40 31.31
C ALA A 161 -21.47 -42.91 31.07
N GLN A 162 -21.09 -43.67 32.10
CA GLN A 162 -20.76 -45.10 32.05
C GLN A 162 -19.76 -45.45 30.94
N ASN A 163 -18.73 -44.64 30.76
CA ASN A 163 -17.66 -44.86 29.79
C ASN A 163 -16.30 -44.43 30.36
N CYS A 164 -15.22 -44.83 29.70
CA CYS A 164 -13.89 -44.34 30.01
C CYS A 164 -13.63 -43.02 29.26
N SER A 165 -13.31 -41.97 30.01
CA SER A 165 -12.97 -40.66 29.48
C SER A 165 -11.76 -40.08 30.22
N CYS A 166 -11.14 -39.04 29.67
CA CYS A 166 -10.09 -38.35 30.42
C CYS A 166 -10.68 -37.68 31.68
N GLY A 167 -9.82 -37.42 32.66
CA GLY A 167 -10.23 -36.76 33.90
C GLY A 167 -10.81 -35.37 33.68
N GLN A 168 -11.36 -34.78 34.74
CA GLN A 168 -11.85 -33.40 34.69
C GLN A 168 -10.68 -32.49 34.29
N TYR A 169 -10.87 -31.68 33.25
CA TYR A 169 -9.86 -30.80 32.64
C TYR A 169 -8.78 -31.47 31.77
N GLN A 170 -9.03 -32.68 31.27
CA GLN A 170 -8.14 -33.38 30.35
C GLN A 170 -8.80 -33.74 29.03
N ILE A 171 -7.98 -33.87 27.98
CA ILE A 171 -8.39 -34.34 26.65
C ILE A 171 -7.50 -35.46 26.14
N TRP A 172 -8.07 -36.29 25.28
CA TRP A 172 -7.32 -37.34 24.60
C TRP A 172 -6.62 -36.77 23.37
N ASN A 173 -5.29 -36.82 23.34
CA ASN A 173 -4.50 -36.34 22.18
C ASN A 173 -4.23 -37.42 21.12
N GLY A 174 -4.87 -38.58 21.22
CA GLY A 174 -4.60 -39.75 20.39
C GLY A 174 -3.69 -40.80 21.04
N ILE A 175 -2.91 -40.42 22.06
CA ILE A 175 -1.92 -41.28 22.72
C ILE A 175 -2.16 -41.37 24.23
N LYS A 176 -2.45 -40.24 24.89
CA LYS A 176 -2.71 -40.16 26.33
C LYS A 176 -3.68 -39.03 26.67
N CYS A 177 -4.24 -39.10 27.88
CA CYS A 177 -4.93 -37.97 28.45
C CYS A 177 -3.91 -36.88 28.81
N GLN A 178 -4.12 -35.67 28.33
CA GLN A 178 -3.31 -34.49 28.62
C GLN A 178 -4.20 -33.38 29.15
N ASP A 179 -3.67 -32.53 30.02
CA ASP A 179 -4.40 -31.37 30.50
C ASP A 179 -4.73 -30.42 29.34
N TYR A 180 -5.86 -29.72 29.44
CA TYR A 180 -6.17 -28.65 28.50
C TYR A 180 -5.06 -27.59 28.50
N GLY A 181 -4.73 -27.07 27.32
CA GLY A 181 -3.89 -25.90 27.17
C GLY A 181 -4.54 -24.67 27.82
N TYR A 182 -3.72 -23.94 28.57
CA TYR A 182 -4.03 -22.63 29.13
C TYR A 182 -3.80 -21.54 28.08
N TYR A 183 -4.22 -20.32 28.40
CA TYR A 183 -4.02 -19.18 27.51
C TYR A 183 -2.53 -19.00 27.19
N GLY A 184 -2.19 -18.95 25.90
CA GLY A 184 -0.82 -18.85 25.39
C GLY A 184 -0.10 -20.18 25.18
N ASP A 185 -0.68 -21.31 25.61
CA ASP A 185 -0.09 -22.63 25.34
C ASP A 185 -0.22 -22.98 23.85
N PRO A 186 0.79 -23.63 23.25
CA PRO A 186 0.73 -24.08 21.88
C PRO A 186 -0.38 -25.12 21.69
N CYS A 187 -1.10 -25.04 20.58
CA CYS A 187 -2.21 -25.92 20.28
C CYS A 187 -2.20 -26.38 18.83
N THR A 188 -2.79 -27.55 18.58
CA THR A 188 -2.98 -28.08 17.21
C THR A 188 -4.44 -28.00 16.75
N SER A 189 -5.38 -27.82 17.69
CA SER A 189 -6.81 -27.65 17.45
C SER A 189 -7.48 -27.01 18.66
N SER A 190 -8.67 -26.42 18.48
CA SER A 190 -9.42 -25.77 19.59
C SER A 190 -9.83 -26.75 20.69
N VAL A 191 -9.92 -28.05 20.40
CA VAL A 191 -10.23 -29.09 21.40
C VAL A 191 -9.08 -29.26 22.40
N ALA A 192 -7.86 -28.88 22.03
CA ALA A 192 -6.71 -28.93 22.93
C ALA A 192 -6.70 -27.83 23.98
N CYS A 193 -7.55 -26.81 23.84
CA CYS A 193 -7.62 -25.66 24.73
C CYS A 193 -8.78 -25.80 25.72
N ARG A 194 -8.72 -25.11 26.87
CA ARG A 194 -9.86 -25.07 27.81
C ARG A 194 -11.15 -24.66 27.06
N PRO A 195 -12.35 -25.10 27.49
CA PRO A 195 -13.60 -24.89 26.74
C PRO A 195 -13.95 -23.44 26.40
N THR A 196 -13.38 -22.46 27.10
CA THR A 196 -13.57 -21.02 26.85
C THR A 196 -12.58 -20.45 25.84
N LEU A 197 -11.61 -21.24 25.38
CA LEU A 197 -10.51 -20.84 24.51
C LEU A 197 -10.63 -21.51 23.14
N THR A 198 -10.16 -20.84 22.10
CA THR A 198 -10.00 -21.32 20.74
C THR A 198 -8.52 -21.42 20.39
N CYS A 199 -8.17 -22.28 19.44
CA CYS A 199 -6.80 -22.41 18.95
C CYS A 199 -6.62 -21.53 17.71
N GLU A 200 -5.88 -20.43 17.83
CA GLU A 200 -5.69 -19.47 16.74
C GLU A 200 -4.22 -19.13 16.50
N ILE A 201 -3.89 -18.74 15.26
CA ILE A 201 -2.56 -18.24 14.89
C ILE A 201 -2.44 -16.80 15.37
N VAL A 202 -1.57 -16.56 16.35
CA VAL A 202 -1.27 -15.19 16.79
C VAL A 202 -0.14 -14.64 15.92
N THR A 203 -0.49 -13.71 15.01
CA THR A 203 0.43 -13.18 14.00
C THR A 203 1.37 -12.08 14.51
N ASN A 204 1.23 -11.64 15.76
CA ASN A 204 1.84 -10.36 16.17
C ASN A 204 2.40 -10.32 17.60
N GLN A 205 2.94 -11.39 18.18
CA GLN A 205 3.57 -11.33 19.52
C GLN A 205 4.95 -11.97 19.59
N THR A 206 5.60 -11.77 20.74
CA THR A 206 6.81 -12.40 21.31
C THR A 206 6.92 -13.93 21.16
N TYR A 207 5.87 -14.59 20.69
CA TYR A 207 5.89 -15.99 20.28
C TYR A 207 6.48 -16.08 18.88
N THR A 208 7.09 -17.21 18.53
CA THR A 208 7.58 -17.37 17.15
C THR A 208 6.42 -17.23 16.18
N THR A 209 6.45 -16.19 15.34
CA THR A 209 5.39 -15.83 14.39
C THR A 209 4.93 -17.07 13.63
N GLY A 210 3.63 -17.37 13.69
CA GLY A 210 3.02 -18.51 12.99
C GLY A 210 2.68 -19.73 13.84
N GLN A 211 2.89 -19.69 15.17
CA GLN A 211 2.40 -20.75 16.06
C GLN A 211 0.93 -20.56 16.41
N ASN A 212 0.19 -21.68 16.40
CA ASN A 212 -1.16 -21.78 16.95
C ASN A 212 -1.07 -21.84 18.48
N VAL A 213 -1.79 -20.96 19.16
CA VAL A 213 -1.87 -20.93 20.62
C VAL A 213 -3.32 -20.84 21.10
N CYS A 214 -3.58 -21.32 22.31
CA CYS A 214 -4.88 -21.23 22.96
C CYS A 214 -5.15 -19.79 23.37
N VAL A 215 -6.18 -19.17 22.81
CA VAL A 215 -6.59 -17.77 23.07
C VAL A 215 -8.09 -17.69 23.26
N CYS A 216 -8.60 -16.55 23.72
CA CYS A 216 -10.03 -16.29 23.62
C CYS A 216 -10.42 -16.10 22.14
N ASN A 217 -11.68 -16.35 21.80
CA ASN A 217 -12.14 -16.19 20.42
C ASN A 217 -11.95 -14.74 19.92
N ASN A 218 -12.12 -14.54 18.61
CA ASN A 218 -11.96 -13.22 18.01
C ASN A 218 -12.82 -12.10 18.63
N VAL A 219 -13.91 -12.38 19.36
CA VAL A 219 -14.79 -11.37 20.00
C VAL A 219 -14.59 -11.20 21.51
N THR A 220 -13.70 -11.98 22.13
CA THR A 220 -13.42 -11.92 23.57
C THR A 220 -11.91 -11.79 23.87
N TYR A 221 -11.58 -11.42 25.10
CA TYR A 221 -10.22 -11.38 25.64
C TYR A 221 -10.18 -11.99 27.04
N LEU A 222 -8.99 -12.43 27.48
CA LEU A 222 -8.83 -13.02 28.80
C LEU A 222 -8.74 -11.94 29.88
N ASP A 223 -9.68 -11.94 30.83
CA ASP A 223 -9.59 -11.05 31.99
C ASP A 223 -8.46 -11.50 32.93
N THR A 224 -7.38 -10.72 32.98
CA THR A 224 -6.24 -10.97 33.88
C THR A 224 -6.29 -10.10 35.14
N THR A 225 -7.42 -9.43 35.41
CA THR A 225 -7.58 -8.54 36.56
C THR A 225 -7.62 -9.35 37.86
N SER A 226 -6.54 -9.28 38.64
CA SER A 226 -6.47 -9.88 39.96
C SER A 226 -7.63 -9.41 40.85
N GLY A 227 -8.37 -10.37 41.42
CA GLY A 227 -9.50 -10.09 42.32
C GLY A 227 -10.84 -9.82 41.61
N SER A 228 -10.87 -9.85 40.28
CA SER A 228 -12.13 -9.84 39.52
C SER A 228 -12.84 -11.18 39.60
N THR A 229 -14.17 -11.18 39.68
CA THR A 229 -14.99 -12.41 39.57
C THR A 229 -14.87 -13.08 38.21
N THR A 230 -14.42 -12.33 37.19
CA THR A 230 -14.18 -12.83 35.83
C THR A 230 -12.72 -13.19 35.57
N GLN A 231 -11.84 -13.15 36.57
CA GLN A 231 -10.43 -13.48 36.41
C GLN A 231 -10.25 -14.88 35.78
N GLY A 232 -9.55 -14.94 34.64
CA GLY A 232 -9.31 -16.16 33.88
C GLY A 232 -10.46 -16.58 32.96
N GLN A 233 -11.50 -15.75 32.81
CA GLN A 233 -12.60 -15.96 31.85
C GLN A 233 -12.38 -15.11 30.59
N CYS A 234 -12.94 -15.57 29.47
CA CYS A 234 -13.00 -14.80 28.24
C CYS A 234 -14.21 -13.86 28.30
N ILE A 235 -13.96 -12.56 28.29
CA ILE A 235 -14.97 -11.48 28.34
C ILE A 235 -14.98 -10.69 27.04
N ALA A 236 -16.07 -10.00 26.73
CA ALA A 236 -16.21 -9.25 25.48
C ALA A 236 -15.09 -8.22 25.31
N ARG A 237 -14.55 -8.10 24.09
CA ARG A 237 -13.50 -7.11 23.81
C ARG A 237 -14.00 -5.68 23.95
N LEU A 238 -13.12 -4.86 24.50
CA LEU A 238 -13.29 -3.47 24.86
C LEU A 238 -13.45 -2.58 23.62
N THR A 239 -14.38 -1.63 23.72
CA THR A 239 -14.73 -0.67 22.67
C THR A 239 -13.80 0.55 22.69
N TYR A 240 -14.01 1.49 21.78
CA TYR A 240 -13.22 2.72 21.71
C TYR A 240 -13.26 3.51 23.03
N ASP A 241 -12.10 3.99 23.47
CA ASP A 241 -11.86 4.75 24.70
C ASP A 241 -12.03 3.98 26.03
N ASP A 242 -12.36 2.68 25.98
CA ASP A 242 -12.34 1.82 27.16
C ASP A 242 -10.92 1.62 27.69
N SER A 243 -10.79 1.48 29.02
CA SER A 243 -9.50 1.26 29.68
C SER A 243 -9.01 -0.18 29.47
N CYS A 244 -7.82 -0.33 28.90
CA CYS A 244 -7.23 -1.62 28.57
C CYS A 244 -5.90 -1.83 29.30
N LYS A 245 -5.40 -3.05 29.33
CA LYS A 245 -4.10 -3.43 29.88
C LYS A 245 -3.19 -4.01 28.82
N THR A 246 -3.77 -4.76 27.89
CA THR A 246 -3.05 -5.40 26.79
C THR A 246 -3.71 -5.06 25.46
N LYS A 247 -2.93 -5.15 24.39
CA LYS A 247 -3.44 -4.90 23.03
C LYS A 247 -4.58 -5.81 22.60
N PHE A 248 -4.74 -6.97 23.24
CA PHE A 248 -5.79 -7.94 22.92
C PHE A 248 -7.11 -7.65 23.60
N ASP A 249 -7.12 -6.71 24.54
CA ASP A 249 -8.34 -6.36 25.24
C ASP A 249 -9.30 -5.63 24.31
N CYS A 250 -8.76 -4.94 23.28
CA CYS A 250 -9.52 -4.11 22.34
C CYS A 250 -10.05 -4.89 21.14
N GLN A 251 -11.12 -4.37 20.53
CA GLN A 251 -11.70 -4.86 19.27
C GLN A 251 -10.76 -4.56 18.07
N ASP A 252 -9.69 -5.34 17.93
CA ASP A 252 -8.66 -5.18 16.89
C ASP A 252 -9.18 -5.37 15.46
N TRP A 253 -10.28 -6.10 15.26
CA TRP A 253 -10.97 -6.20 13.97
C TRP A 253 -11.57 -4.87 13.51
N LEU A 254 -11.75 -3.92 14.44
CA LEU A 254 -12.10 -2.53 14.14
C LEU A 254 -10.86 -1.63 14.05
N GLY A 255 -9.65 -2.20 14.06
CA GLY A 255 -8.38 -1.47 14.03
C GLY A 255 -8.00 -0.79 15.36
N LEU A 256 -8.69 -1.12 16.46
CA LEU A 256 -8.34 -0.62 17.80
C LEU A 256 -7.12 -1.33 18.38
N SER A 257 -6.32 -0.59 19.14
CA SER A 257 -5.17 -1.11 19.87
C SER A 257 -5.07 -0.45 21.24
N CYS A 258 -4.56 -1.19 22.22
CA CYS A 258 -4.34 -0.64 23.55
C CYS A 258 -3.11 0.29 23.53
N THR A 259 -3.35 1.59 23.67
CA THR A 259 -2.33 2.64 23.60
C THR A 259 -2.22 3.36 24.93
N ASN A 260 -1.00 3.67 25.35
CA ASN A 260 -0.75 4.38 26.60
C ASN A 260 -1.00 5.88 26.40
N THR A 261 -2.02 6.41 27.06
CA THR A 261 -2.28 7.85 27.13
C THR A 261 -1.79 8.41 28.48
N SER A 262 -1.74 9.74 28.62
CA SER A 262 -1.45 10.40 29.90
C SER A 262 -2.47 10.06 31.00
N SER A 263 -3.68 9.61 30.63
CA SER A 263 -4.74 9.19 31.55
C SER A 263 -4.77 7.69 31.85
N GLY A 264 -3.82 6.92 31.30
CA GLY A 264 -3.80 5.46 31.36
C GLY A 264 -3.92 4.82 29.97
N SER A 265 -3.86 3.49 29.92
CA SER A 265 -3.94 2.74 28.67
C SER A 265 -5.39 2.59 28.22
N LYS A 266 -5.69 2.97 26.98
CA LYS A 266 -7.04 2.93 26.41
C LYS A 266 -7.07 2.29 25.02
N CYS A 267 -8.23 1.76 24.64
CA CYS A 267 -8.47 1.24 23.30
C CYS A 267 -8.65 2.40 22.32
N GLN A 268 -7.62 2.68 21.52
CA GLN A 268 -7.65 3.76 20.53
C GLN A 268 -7.13 3.26 19.18
N CYS A 269 -7.44 4.01 18.13
CA CYS A 269 -6.86 3.78 16.83
C CYS A 269 -5.34 4.01 16.85
N SER A 270 -4.61 3.42 15.90
CA SER A 270 -3.19 3.74 15.73
C SER A 270 -2.99 5.24 15.51
N SER A 271 -1.78 5.76 15.74
CA SER A 271 -1.48 7.17 15.49
C SER A 271 -1.66 7.61 14.02
N THR A 272 -1.76 6.66 13.10
CA THR A 272 -2.00 6.88 11.67
C THR A 272 -3.46 6.66 11.27
N SER A 273 -4.36 6.48 12.24
CA SER A 273 -5.78 6.22 12.02
C SER A 273 -6.64 7.03 12.98
N TYR A 274 -7.91 7.22 12.65
CA TYR A 274 -8.88 7.89 13.49
C TYR A 274 -10.14 7.04 13.62
N TRP A 275 -10.91 7.28 14.68
CA TRP A 275 -12.17 6.59 14.92
C TRP A 275 -13.30 7.31 14.21
N ASP A 276 -14.00 6.65 13.29
CA ASP A 276 -15.13 7.23 12.55
C ASP A 276 -16.49 7.09 13.27
N GLY A 277 -16.50 6.45 14.45
CA GLY A 277 -17.70 6.05 15.18
C GLY A 277 -17.97 4.54 15.16
N SER A 278 -17.33 3.79 14.25
CA SER A 278 -17.55 2.36 14.01
C SER A 278 -16.27 1.55 13.76
N ILE A 279 -15.28 2.12 13.07
CA ILE A 279 -14.02 1.49 12.72
C ILE A 279 -12.89 2.52 12.70
N CYS A 280 -11.66 2.07 12.97
CA CYS A 280 -10.48 2.88 12.76
C CYS A 280 -10.17 2.97 11.26
N ILE A 281 -10.32 4.16 10.71
CA ILE A 281 -9.99 4.48 9.33
C ILE A 281 -8.60 5.12 9.28
N GLN A 282 -7.77 4.76 8.30
CA GLN A 282 -6.47 5.41 8.11
C GLN A 282 -6.65 6.92 7.89
N ASN A 283 -5.78 7.71 8.51
CA ASN A 283 -5.72 9.15 8.32
C ASN A 283 -5.46 9.49 6.85
N ALA A 284 -6.04 10.59 6.40
CA ALA A 284 -5.83 11.06 5.04
C ALA A 284 -4.37 11.50 4.83
N LEU A 285 -3.77 11.03 3.73
CA LEU A 285 -2.42 11.37 3.28
C LEU A 285 -2.44 12.63 2.39
N GLY A 286 -1.27 13.12 1.99
CA GLY A 286 -1.15 14.36 1.21
C GLY A 286 -2.07 14.40 -0.02
N TRP A 287 -2.74 15.54 -0.21
CA TRP A 287 -3.72 15.84 -1.25
C TRP A 287 -5.04 15.06 -1.20
N GLN A 288 -5.24 14.19 -0.21
CA GLN A 288 -6.54 13.56 0.01
C GLN A 288 -7.51 14.55 0.66
N SER A 289 -8.80 14.38 0.37
CA SER A 289 -9.85 15.21 0.95
C SER A 289 -9.95 15.00 2.46
N CYS A 290 -10.09 16.09 3.20
CA CYS A 290 -10.26 16.07 4.65
C CYS A 290 -11.46 16.93 5.07
N ASN A 291 -12.02 16.61 6.23
CA ASN A 291 -13.08 17.36 6.89
C ASN A 291 -13.06 17.04 8.40
N SER A 292 -14.06 17.50 9.16
CA SER A 292 -14.15 17.20 10.60
C SER A 292 -14.26 15.71 10.93
N THR A 293 -14.68 14.89 9.96
CA THR A 293 -14.82 13.43 10.09
C THR A 293 -13.65 12.66 9.51
N VAL A 294 -12.77 13.28 8.72
CA VAL A 294 -11.61 12.64 8.06
C VAL A 294 -10.37 13.49 8.34
N PRO A 295 -9.69 13.28 9.48
CA PRO A 295 -8.49 14.01 9.82
C PRO A 295 -7.30 13.60 8.93
N CYS A 296 -6.38 14.55 8.77
CA CYS A 296 -5.09 14.33 8.12
C CYS A 296 -4.09 13.66 9.06
N ASP A 297 -3.09 12.97 8.50
CA ASP A 297 -2.03 12.36 9.30
C ASP A 297 -1.06 13.41 9.88
N THR A 298 -1.39 13.91 11.08
CA THR A 298 -0.58 14.92 11.77
C THR A 298 0.81 14.42 12.15
N THR A 299 1.02 13.10 12.25
CA THR A 299 2.35 12.53 12.55
C THR A 299 3.34 12.78 11.41
N ARG A 300 2.83 13.01 10.20
CA ARG A 300 3.60 13.34 9.01
C ARG A 300 3.66 14.84 8.70
N GLY A 301 3.17 15.68 9.61
CA GLY A 301 3.11 17.13 9.45
C GLY A 301 1.97 17.64 8.57
N LEU A 302 0.96 16.81 8.28
CA LEU A 302 -0.20 17.22 7.48
C LEU A 302 -1.26 17.91 8.34
N SER A 303 -1.95 18.87 7.74
CA SER A 303 -3.10 19.57 8.32
C SER A 303 -4.20 19.72 7.27
N CYS A 304 -5.46 19.83 7.72
CA CYS A 304 -6.58 20.00 6.81
C CYS A 304 -6.69 21.46 6.38
N VAL A 305 -6.16 21.79 5.21
CA VAL A 305 -6.18 23.14 4.63
C VAL A 305 -7.09 23.09 3.41
N SER A 306 -8.09 23.97 3.34
CA SER A 306 -9.00 24.06 2.19
C SER A 306 -9.69 22.73 1.81
N SER A 307 -9.98 21.88 2.80
CA SER A 307 -10.54 20.52 2.62
C SER A 307 -9.59 19.50 1.97
N GLN A 308 -8.29 19.77 1.93
CA GLN A 308 -7.24 18.83 1.52
C GLN A 308 -6.17 18.70 2.60
N CYS A 309 -5.57 17.52 2.70
CA CYS A 309 -4.43 17.31 3.58
C CYS A 309 -3.17 17.88 2.96
N GLU A 310 -2.73 19.02 3.50
CA GLU A 310 -1.58 19.76 3.03
C GLU A 310 -0.57 19.98 4.15
N CYS A 311 0.69 20.15 3.77
CA CYS A 311 1.73 20.57 4.70
C CYS A 311 1.56 22.05 5.06
N ASP A 312 2.24 22.51 6.11
CA ASP A 312 2.30 23.94 6.39
C ASP A 312 2.93 24.75 5.24
N GLN A 313 2.80 26.08 5.29
CA GLN A 313 3.29 26.97 4.24
C GLN A 313 4.82 26.88 3.99
N TYR A 314 5.59 26.36 4.94
CA TYR A 314 7.05 26.22 4.89
C TYR A 314 7.51 24.83 4.50
N SER A 315 6.58 23.91 4.24
CA SER A 315 6.84 22.51 3.98
C SER A 315 6.13 22.06 2.70
N TYR A 316 6.57 20.96 2.12
CA TYR A 316 5.95 20.33 0.96
C TYR A 316 5.80 18.83 1.16
N TRP A 317 4.77 18.26 0.55
CA TRP A 317 4.52 16.83 0.62
C TRP A 317 5.39 16.08 -0.39
N ASP A 318 6.30 15.25 0.10
CA ASP A 318 7.10 14.35 -0.74
C ASP A 318 6.41 13.00 -0.86
N ASN A 319 5.64 12.83 -1.94
CA ASN A 319 4.89 11.60 -2.21
C ASN A 319 5.73 10.47 -2.82
N ILE A 320 7.04 10.67 -3.04
CA ILE A 320 7.91 9.71 -3.73
C ILE A 320 8.85 9.05 -2.74
N THR A 321 9.63 9.84 -1.99
CA THR A 321 10.78 9.30 -1.26
C THR A 321 10.42 9.01 0.19
N THR A 322 9.91 10.03 0.88
CA THR A 322 9.70 9.96 2.34
C THR A 322 8.26 9.67 2.72
N LEU A 323 7.27 10.09 1.91
CA LEU A 323 5.84 10.11 2.27
C LEU A 323 5.55 10.99 3.51
N TRP A 324 6.30 12.09 3.69
CA TRP A 324 6.21 13.02 4.83
C TRP A 324 6.29 14.48 4.33
N CYS A 325 5.83 15.43 5.16
CA CYS A 325 6.08 16.84 4.92
C CYS A 325 7.57 17.16 5.15
N GLN A 326 8.23 17.65 4.11
CA GLN A 326 9.63 18.07 4.11
C GLN A 326 9.71 19.60 4.09
N GLN A 327 10.72 20.18 4.74
CA GLN A 327 10.94 21.62 4.67
C GLN A 327 11.15 22.07 3.21
N LYS A 328 10.47 23.13 2.80
CA LYS A 328 10.68 23.74 1.48
C LYS A 328 12.13 24.17 1.34
N LYS A 329 12.66 23.88 0.17
CA LYS A 329 14.04 24.10 -0.21
C LYS A 329 14.31 25.59 -0.39
N THR A 330 15.46 26.01 0.13
CA THR A 330 15.96 27.38 0.03
C THR A 330 16.61 27.63 -1.32
N TYR A 331 16.96 28.89 -1.59
CA TYR A 331 17.68 29.29 -2.78
C TYR A 331 18.94 28.43 -3.01
N ALA A 332 19.22 28.13 -4.27
CA ALA A 332 20.34 27.32 -4.75
C ALA A 332 20.35 25.83 -4.33
N VAL A 333 19.25 25.31 -3.76
CA VAL A 333 19.11 23.87 -3.44
C VAL A 333 18.43 23.14 -4.59
N SER A 334 18.91 21.95 -4.97
CA SER A 334 18.34 21.17 -6.07
C SER A 334 16.89 20.75 -5.82
N CYS A 335 16.04 20.87 -6.82
CA CYS A 335 14.60 20.62 -6.75
C CYS A 335 14.11 19.88 -8.00
N GLN A 336 12.95 19.24 -7.93
CA GLN A 336 12.34 18.54 -9.07
C GLN A 336 11.07 19.26 -9.55
N TYR A 337 10.38 19.95 -8.66
CA TYR A 337 9.11 20.62 -8.91
C TYR A 337 9.00 21.93 -8.12
N ASP A 338 8.24 22.89 -8.62
CA ASP A 338 8.07 24.22 -8.02
C ASP A 338 7.61 24.18 -6.56
N PHE A 339 6.69 23.26 -6.23
CA PHE A 339 6.14 23.14 -4.88
C PHE A 339 7.19 22.79 -3.82
N GLN A 340 8.36 22.28 -4.22
CA GLN A 340 9.46 21.98 -3.30
C GLN A 340 10.20 23.23 -2.85
N CYS A 341 10.11 24.33 -3.59
CA CYS A 341 10.83 25.57 -3.31
C CYS A 341 10.01 26.50 -2.42
N ASN A 342 10.69 27.35 -1.64
CA ASN A 342 10.00 28.28 -0.75
C ASN A 342 9.31 29.43 -1.53
N THR A 343 8.03 29.22 -1.84
CA THR A 343 7.20 30.19 -2.56
C THR A 343 6.94 31.48 -1.77
N THR A 344 7.09 31.50 -0.44
CA THR A 344 6.90 32.74 0.35
C THR A 344 7.99 33.77 0.08
N VAL A 345 9.11 33.36 -0.50
CA VAL A 345 10.20 34.22 -0.96
C VAL A 345 10.33 34.23 -2.49
N ASN A 346 9.24 33.91 -3.20
CA ASN A 346 9.12 33.84 -4.68
C ASN A 346 10.15 32.93 -5.37
N LEU A 347 10.53 31.82 -4.73
CA LEU A 347 11.34 30.77 -5.36
C LEU A 347 10.45 29.81 -6.17
N SER A 348 11.03 29.29 -7.25
CA SER A 348 10.47 28.29 -8.17
C SER A 348 11.56 27.28 -8.55
N CYS A 349 11.18 26.17 -9.18
CA CYS A 349 12.06 25.13 -9.65
C CYS A 349 12.15 25.12 -11.19
N PRO A 350 12.92 26.04 -11.81
CA PRO A 350 13.04 26.10 -13.26
C PRO A 350 13.58 24.78 -13.85
N THR A 351 12.87 24.25 -14.84
CA THR A 351 13.28 23.05 -15.58
C THR A 351 14.36 23.33 -16.63
N ASN A 352 14.52 24.60 -17.00
CA ASN A 352 15.52 25.07 -17.97
C ASN A 352 16.51 25.99 -17.25
N SER A 353 17.79 25.94 -17.63
CA SER A 353 18.76 26.95 -17.22
C SER A 353 18.48 28.26 -17.97
N THR A 354 17.39 28.95 -17.63
CA THR A 354 17.14 30.30 -18.10
C THR A 354 18.21 31.22 -17.50
N GLY A 355 18.71 32.18 -18.29
CA GLY A 355 19.85 33.02 -17.94
C GLY A 355 19.83 33.55 -16.51
N CYS A 356 21.00 33.58 -15.87
CA CYS A 356 21.19 33.87 -14.44
C CYS A 356 20.41 35.09 -13.93
N ASN A 357 19.41 34.86 -13.08
CA ASN A 357 18.84 35.86 -12.18
C ASN A 357 19.62 35.94 -10.83
N CYS A 358 20.88 35.49 -10.84
CA CYS A 358 21.61 35.02 -9.68
C CYS A 358 23.07 35.45 -9.66
N TYR A 359 23.64 35.58 -8.46
CA TYR A 359 25.08 35.74 -8.25
C TYR A 359 25.88 34.47 -8.63
N THR A 360 25.24 33.30 -8.54
CA THR A 360 25.78 31.99 -8.94
C THR A 360 25.20 31.54 -10.27
N THR A 361 25.87 30.60 -10.96
CA THR A 361 25.33 29.96 -12.17
C THR A 361 24.01 29.27 -11.87
N SER A 362 22.90 29.76 -12.42
CA SER A 362 21.60 29.09 -12.36
C SER A 362 21.70 27.79 -13.15
N VAL A 363 21.40 26.68 -12.49
CA VAL A 363 21.33 25.36 -13.11
C VAL A 363 19.87 24.91 -13.12
N ALA A 364 19.48 24.15 -14.15
CA ALA A 364 18.16 23.52 -14.17
C ALA A 364 17.98 22.67 -12.91
N TYR A 365 16.73 22.57 -12.43
CA TYR A 365 16.38 21.76 -11.26
C TYR A 365 17.01 22.29 -9.96
N MET A 366 17.04 23.61 -9.78
CA MET A 366 17.51 24.28 -8.57
C MET A 366 16.52 25.37 -8.16
N CYS A 367 16.23 25.49 -6.85
CA CYS A 367 15.32 26.52 -6.36
C CYS A 367 15.90 27.90 -6.61
N ASP A 368 15.22 28.64 -7.49
CA ASP A 368 15.68 29.91 -8.03
C ASP A 368 14.51 30.89 -8.17
N CYS A 369 14.81 32.17 -8.30
CA CYS A 369 13.83 33.22 -8.48
C CYS A 369 13.06 33.07 -9.79
N GLN A 370 11.74 33.28 -9.71
CA GLN A 370 10.88 33.32 -10.89
C GLN A 370 11.36 34.38 -11.90
N MET A 371 11.01 34.21 -13.18
CA MET A 371 11.35 35.17 -14.23
C MET A 371 10.89 36.59 -13.85
N GLY A 372 11.79 37.57 -13.98
CA GLY A 372 11.54 38.96 -13.56
C GLY A 372 11.93 39.27 -12.11
N TYR A 373 12.45 38.30 -11.36
CA TYR A 373 12.97 38.48 -10.01
C TYR A 373 14.45 38.07 -9.94
N PHE A 374 15.19 38.60 -8.96
CA PHE A 374 16.57 38.24 -8.66
C PHE A 374 16.74 38.00 -7.15
N TRP A 375 17.74 37.19 -6.78
CA TRP A 375 18.03 36.91 -5.36
C TRP A 375 18.85 38.05 -4.74
N ASP A 376 18.32 38.72 -3.72
CA ASP A 376 19.00 39.82 -3.02
C ASP A 376 19.85 39.39 -1.82
N GLY A 377 19.92 38.08 -1.55
CA GLY A 377 20.58 37.50 -0.37
C GLY A 377 19.60 36.97 0.68
N GLN A 378 18.34 37.43 0.66
CA GLN A 378 17.30 37.00 1.60
C GLN A 378 16.01 36.54 0.91
N ARG A 379 15.62 37.19 -0.19
CA ARG A 379 14.40 36.89 -0.94
C ARG A 379 14.56 37.19 -2.44
N CYS A 380 13.65 36.66 -3.24
CA CYS A 380 13.54 37.07 -4.63
C CYS A 380 12.82 38.41 -4.73
N THR A 381 13.57 39.42 -5.15
CA THR A 381 13.10 40.80 -5.33
C THR A 381 12.94 41.09 -6.82
N SER A 382 11.97 41.92 -7.20
CA SER A 382 11.72 42.25 -8.61
C SER A 382 12.98 42.86 -9.24
N GLN A 383 13.34 42.42 -10.44
CA GLN A 383 14.42 43.00 -11.22
C GLN A 383 14.22 44.50 -11.40
N HIS A 384 15.33 45.23 -11.39
CA HIS A 384 15.34 46.67 -11.54
C HIS A 384 15.11 47.07 -12.99
N SER A 385 14.24 48.07 -13.17
CA SER A 385 14.05 48.76 -14.46
C SER A 385 15.26 49.63 -14.80
N PHE A 386 15.22 50.25 -15.99
CA PHE A 386 16.24 51.21 -16.42
C PHE A 386 16.54 52.27 -15.34
N ASN A 387 17.83 52.58 -15.17
CA ASN A 387 18.40 53.48 -14.17
C ASN A 387 18.28 53.03 -12.70
N GLY A 388 17.66 51.88 -12.42
CA GLY A 388 17.64 51.30 -11.08
C GLY A 388 19.04 50.87 -10.62
N THR A 389 19.32 51.01 -9.32
CA THR A 389 20.59 50.57 -8.71
C THR A 389 20.71 49.06 -8.74
N CYS A 390 21.85 48.51 -9.16
CA CYS A 390 22.05 47.07 -9.28
C CYS A 390 23.34 46.60 -8.59
N PRO A 391 23.29 45.50 -7.81
CA PRO A 391 24.48 44.85 -7.27
C PRO A 391 25.25 44.03 -8.32
N GLY A 392 24.64 43.75 -9.48
CA GLY A 392 25.24 42.98 -10.56
C GLY A 392 24.28 42.83 -11.75
N GLN A 393 24.77 42.25 -12.84
CA GLN A 393 24.02 42.08 -14.11
C GLN A 393 22.65 41.40 -13.91
N TYR A 394 22.61 40.40 -13.03
CA TYR A 394 21.43 39.59 -12.74
C TYR A 394 20.27 40.35 -12.10
N ALA A 395 20.53 41.52 -11.51
CA ALA A 395 19.52 42.32 -10.84
C ALA A 395 18.73 43.22 -11.80
N CYS A 396 19.17 43.32 -13.06
CA CYS A 396 18.52 44.14 -14.07
C CYS A 396 17.48 43.35 -14.87
N SER A 397 16.42 44.02 -15.31
CA SER A 397 15.40 43.43 -16.18
C SER A 397 16.01 42.90 -17.49
N SER A 398 15.32 41.97 -18.14
CA SER A 398 15.73 41.42 -19.44
C SER A 398 16.10 42.54 -20.42
N ASN A 399 17.27 42.42 -21.05
CA ASN A 399 17.89 43.38 -21.99
C ASN A 399 18.63 44.58 -21.38
N LEU A 400 18.73 44.67 -20.05
CA LEU A 400 19.57 45.66 -19.38
C LEU A 400 20.87 45.03 -18.87
N VAL A 401 21.92 45.84 -18.80
CA VAL A 401 23.20 45.48 -18.18
C VAL A 401 23.47 46.38 -16.98
N CYS A 402 24.01 45.81 -15.92
CA CYS A 402 24.47 46.57 -14.76
C CYS A 402 25.82 47.23 -15.07
N TYR A 403 25.85 48.55 -15.20
CA TYR A 403 27.07 49.32 -15.46
C TYR A 403 27.19 50.45 -14.45
N LEU A 404 28.36 50.55 -13.81
CA LEU A 404 28.62 51.52 -12.73
C LEU A 404 27.54 51.50 -11.63
N GLY A 405 26.96 50.33 -11.35
CA GLY A 405 25.92 50.15 -10.33
C GLY A 405 24.51 50.54 -10.75
N HIS A 406 24.26 50.83 -12.03
CA HIS A 406 22.92 51.11 -12.58
C HIS A 406 22.55 50.22 -13.76
N CYS A 407 21.28 49.85 -13.87
CA CYS A 407 20.76 49.10 -15.01
C CYS A 407 20.60 50.00 -16.23
N ILE A 408 21.44 49.82 -17.25
CA ILE A 408 21.42 50.59 -18.49
C ILE A 408 21.33 49.68 -19.72
N CYS A 409 21.07 50.26 -20.88
CA CYS A 409 21.11 49.50 -22.13
C CYS A 409 22.56 49.10 -22.49
N PRO A 410 22.78 47.91 -23.09
CA PRO A 410 24.08 47.53 -23.64
C PRO A 410 24.54 48.59 -24.65
N GLY A 411 25.85 48.88 -24.70
CA GLY A 411 26.41 50.15 -25.22
C GLY A 411 26.11 50.57 -26.67
N ASN A 412 25.42 49.76 -27.47
CA ASN A 412 24.93 50.13 -28.81
C ASN A 412 23.41 50.34 -28.88
N MET A 413 22.69 50.19 -27.77
CA MET A 413 21.24 50.32 -27.68
C MET A 413 20.85 51.54 -26.86
N LEU A 414 19.73 52.16 -27.22
CA LEU A 414 19.18 53.33 -26.56
C LEU A 414 17.86 52.93 -25.88
N TRP A 415 17.56 53.56 -24.75
CA TRP A 415 16.27 53.37 -24.08
C TRP A 415 15.19 54.16 -24.85
N ASN A 416 14.54 53.50 -25.81
CA ASN A 416 13.62 54.15 -26.75
C ASN A 416 12.31 54.58 -26.08
N ASN A 417 11.81 53.89 -25.05
CA ASN A 417 10.49 54.24 -24.51
C ASN A 417 10.25 53.71 -23.07
N PRO A 418 9.92 54.55 -22.07
CA PRO A 418 9.54 54.10 -20.74
C PRO A 418 8.28 53.23 -20.70
N THR A 419 7.42 53.24 -21.74
CA THR A 419 6.24 52.35 -21.79
C THR A 419 6.54 50.99 -22.39
N ALA A 420 7.60 50.83 -23.19
CA ALA A 420 7.92 49.56 -23.84
C ALA A 420 8.89 48.69 -23.03
N ASN A 421 9.62 49.28 -22.06
CA ASN A 421 10.64 48.61 -21.26
C ASN A 421 11.68 47.82 -22.08
N THR A 422 11.98 48.27 -23.30
CA THR A 422 12.92 47.62 -24.22
C THR A 422 14.02 48.58 -24.65
N CYS A 423 15.26 48.10 -24.60
CA CYS A 423 16.38 48.72 -25.30
C CYS A 423 16.23 48.46 -26.80
N ASP A 424 16.26 49.50 -27.61
CA ASP A 424 16.12 49.42 -29.06
C ASP A 424 17.36 50.03 -29.75
N CYS A 425 17.71 49.49 -30.91
CA CYS A 425 18.75 49.99 -31.79
C CYS A 425 18.29 51.20 -32.63
N SER A 426 17.07 51.69 -32.43
CA SER A 426 16.53 52.85 -33.12
C SER A 426 17.35 54.11 -32.82
N LEU A 427 18.09 54.57 -33.83
CA LEU A 427 18.83 55.82 -33.92
C LEU A 427 17.98 56.98 -33.36
N GLY A 428 18.39 57.61 -32.25
CA GLY A 428 17.67 58.81 -31.79
C GLY A 428 18.21 59.62 -30.61
N THR A 429 18.74 59.03 -29.54
CA THR A 429 19.16 59.82 -28.35
C THR A 429 20.21 59.08 -27.51
N SER A 430 21.47 59.55 -27.45
CA SER A 430 22.51 58.97 -26.59
C SER A 430 22.43 59.52 -25.15
N TRP A 431 22.65 58.64 -24.16
CA TRP A 431 22.76 59.04 -22.77
C TRP A 431 24.20 59.45 -22.44
N ASN A 432 24.40 60.62 -21.82
CA ASN A 432 25.71 61.07 -21.37
C ASN A 432 25.85 60.84 -19.85
N SER A 433 26.66 59.85 -19.48
CA SER A 433 26.89 59.45 -18.10
C SER A 433 27.57 60.50 -17.23
N THR A 434 28.16 61.53 -17.84
CA THR A 434 28.91 62.56 -17.12
C THR A 434 28.02 63.70 -16.62
N THR A 435 26.81 63.86 -17.17
CA THR A 435 25.93 65.00 -16.86
C THR A 435 24.56 64.61 -16.28
N SER A 436 24.18 63.33 -16.28
CA SER A 436 22.82 62.90 -15.89
C SER A 436 21.71 63.57 -16.73
N GLU A 437 22.02 64.03 -17.95
CA GLU A 437 21.07 64.70 -18.85
C GLU A 437 20.78 63.84 -20.09
N ILE A 438 19.52 63.89 -20.54
CA ILE A 438 19.07 63.24 -21.77
C ILE A 438 19.45 64.16 -22.95
N ILE A 439 20.33 63.69 -23.84
CA ILE A 439 20.69 64.44 -25.05
C ILE A 439 19.80 63.96 -26.20
N GLU A 440 18.88 64.82 -26.63
CA GLU A 440 18.02 64.57 -27.78
C GLU A 440 18.83 64.76 -29.09
N VAL A 441 19.23 63.68 -29.76
CA VAL A 441 19.99 63.74 -31.02
C VAL A 441 19.02 63.66 -32.19
N ARG A 442 18.43 64.80 -32.59
CA ARG A 442 17.68 64.87 -33.85
C ARG A 442 18.65 64.77 -35.03
N THR A 443 18.69 63.61 -35.67
CA THR A 443 19.19 63.50 -37.04
C THR A 443 18.16 64.14 -37.98
N LEU A 444 18.40 65.42 -38.32
CA LEU A 444 17.79 66.04 -39.50
C LEU A 444 18.49 65.46 -40.73
N GLU A 445 17.84 64.52 -41.42
CA GLU A 445 18.21 64.22 -42.80
C GLU A 445 17.90 65.43 -43.68
N GLY A 446 18.94 66.00 -44.28
CA GLY A 446 18.81 66.94 -45.39
C GLY A 446 19.22 68.37 -45.05
N THR A 447 20.25 68.82 -45.77
CA THR A 447 20.79 70.19 -45.89
C THR A 447 21.71 70.69 -44.78
N ALA A 448 22.99 70.82 -45.16
CA ALA A 448 24.04 71.44 -44.38
C ALA A 448 23.70 72.91 -44.08
N ILE A 449 23.39 73.20 -42.81
CA ILE A 449 23.50 74.55 -42.26
C ILE A 449 24.60 74.52 -41.20
N ARG A 450 25.68 75.24 -41.49
CA ARG A 450 26.81 75.45 -40.60
C ARG A 450 26.43 76.51 -39.58
N THR A 451 25.76 76.13 -38.49
CA THR A 451 25.54 77.00 -37.33
C THR A 451 26.60 76.72 -36.27
N ARG A 452 27.45 77.72 -36.05
CA ARG A 452 28.50 77.73 -35.03
C ARG A 452 27.85 78.19 -33.72
N THR A 453 27.43 77.26 -32.86
CA THR A 453 26.98 77.59 -31.51
C THR A 453 28.19 77.69 -30.59
N ILE A 454 28.57 78.92 -30.24
CA ILE A 454 29.53 79.21 -29.17
C ILE A 454 28.76 79.07 -27.85
N ILE A 455 29.05 78.01 -27.09
CA ILE A 455 28.63 77.94 -25.69
C ILE A 455 29.68 78.69 -24.87
N GLN A 456 29.31 79.89 -24.42
CA GLN A 456 30.09 80.68 -23.48
C GLN A 456 29.99 80.01 -22.10
N PHE A 457 31.11 79.51 -21.59
CA PHE A 457 31.24 79.13 -20.18
C PHE A 457 31.39 80.41 -19.35
N GLU A 458 30.36 80.80 -18.60
CA GLU A 458 30.55 81.72 -17.47
C GLU A 458 31.05 80.92 -16.26
N LEU A 459 32.34 81.07 -15.97
CA LEU A 459 32.95 80.75 -14.68
C LEU A 459 32.40 81.74 -13.64
N VAL A 460 31.39 81.33 -12.89
CA VAL A 460 31.01 82.04 -11.66
C VAL A 460 31.99 81.63 -10.55
N ASN A 461 32.91 82.55 -10.26
CA ASN A 461 33.70 82.57 -9.03
C ASN A 461 32.78 82.64 -7.80
N SER A 462 33.07 81.82 -6.79
CA SER A 462 32.75 82.15 -5.40
C SER A 462 33.86 81.62 -4.49
N ILE A 463 34.73 82.54 -4.08
CA ILE A 463 35.72 82.43 -3.00
C ILE A 463 35.04 82.91 -1.71
N ALA A 464 35.15 82.15 -0.61
CA ALA A 464 35.45 82.61 0.76
C ALA A 464 35.21 81.44 1.75
N ILE A 465 36.25 80.78 2.25
CA ILE A 465 36.94 81.04 3.53
C ILE A 465 36.04 80.79 4.76
N MET A 466 36.35 79.75 5.53
CA MET A 466 36.49 79.86 6.98
C MET A 466 37.41 78.77 7.53
N ILE A 467 38.67 79.15 7.75
CA ILE A 467 39.54 78.58 8.79
C ILE A 467 39.26 79.41 10.05
N LYS A 468 39.02 78.77 11.20
CA LYS A 468 39.44 79.32 12.50
C LYS A 468 39.61 78.23 13.56
N TRP A 469 40.87 78.14 14.00
CA TRP A 469 41.46 77.65 15.25
C TRP A 469 41.43 76.15 15.55
#